data_AF-A0A0H1R8D6-F1
#
_entry.id   AF-A0A0H1R8D6-F1
#
_cell.length_a   1.000
_cell.length_b   1.000
_cell.length_c   1.000
_cell.angle_alpha   90.00
_cell.angle_beta   90.00
_cell.angle_gamma   90.00
#
_symmetry.space_group_name_H-M   'P 1'
#
loop_
_entity.id
_entity.type
_entity.pdbx_description
1 polymer ?
#
loop_
_entity_poly.entity_id
_entity_poly.type
_entity_poly.pdbx_seq_one_letter_code
_entity_poly.pdbx_strand_id
1 'polypeptide(L)'
;MTKWIDVNDRLPGEQGQDSEDVLCFLNGHCGLTDFQARDGGGWGIRLGFYDAGKGQFRCGGQITWEVTHWMTLPAPPDSTS
;
A
#
# COMPACT_ATOMS: atom_id res chain seq x y z
N MET A 1 -1.83 -5.83 -17.57
CA MET A 1 -2.56 -4.74 -16.89
C MET A 1 -2.38 -4.91 -15.39
N THR A 2 -1.82 -3.91 -14.72
CA THR A 2 -1.70 -3.90 -13.26
C THR A 2 -3.09 -3.66 -12.66
N LYS A 3 -3.52 -4.53 -11.75
CA LYS A 3 -4.85 -4.49 -11.12
C LYS A 3 -4.67 -4.36 -9.61
N TRP A 4 -5.56 -3.61 -8.96
CA TRP A 4 -5.70 -3.59 -7.50
C TRP A 4 -6.09 -4.98 -6.97
N ILE A 5 -5.41 -5.40 -5.91
CA ILE A 5 -5.59 -6.68 -5.21
C ILE A 5 -6.08 -6.36 -3.81
N ASP A 6 -7.18 -6.99 -3.38
CA ASP A 6 -7.69 -6.87 -2.02
C ASP A 6 -6.74 -7.56 -1.04
N VAL A 7 -6.46 -6.93 0.10
CA VAL A 7 -5.57 -7.48 1.14
C VAL A 7 -6.09 -8.78 1.75
N ASN A 8 -7.39 -9.06 1.64
CA ASN A 8 -8.01 -10.30 2.10
C ASN A 8 -7.86 -11.44 1.08
N ASP A 9 -7.66 -11.11 -0.20
CA ASP A 9 -7.44 -12.11 -1.26
C ASP A 9 -5.99 -12.60 -1.24
N ARG A 10 -5.04 -11.66 -1.13
CA ARG A 10 -3.60 -11.94 -1.19
C ARG A 10 -2.78 -10.79 -0.65
N LEU A 11 -1.65 -11.10 0.00
CA LEU A 11 -0.69 -10.12 0.47
C LEU A 11 0.55 -10.02 -0.44
N PRO A 12 1.24 -8.86 -0.51
CA PRO A 12 2.55 -8.77 -1.15
C PRO A 12 3.53 -9.76 -0.50
N GLY A 13 4.34 -10.44 -1.29
CA GLY A 13 5.33 -11.41 -0.81
C GLY A 13 4.92 -12.87 -0.84
N GLU A 14 3.62 -13.20 -0.84
CA GLU A 14 3.14 -14.60 -0.95
C GLU A 14 3.46 -15.27 -2.31
N GLN A 15 3.98 -14.51 -3.29
CA GLN A 15 4.51 -15.02 -4.57
C GLN A 15 6.06 -15.05 -4.64
N GLY A 16 6.77 -14.97 -3.51
CA GLY A 16 8.23 -15.04 -3.46
C GLY A 16 8.95 -13.69 -3.60
N GLN A 17 8.28 -12.61 -3.21
CA GLN A 17 8.82 -11.24 -3.25
C GLN A 17 8.56 -10.54 -1.92
N ASP A 18 9.16 -11.05 -0.84
CA ASP A 18 9.25 -10.24 0.37
C ASP A 18 10.01 -8.96 0.02
N SER A 19 9.49 -7.81 0.46
CA SER A 19 10.10 -6.46 0.37
C SER A 19 9.91 -5.63 -0.91
N GLU A 20 9.11 -6.03 -1.90
CA GLU A 20 8.87 -5.14 -3.04
C GLU A 20 7.95 -3.97 -2.69
N ASP A 21 8.37 -2.77 -3.06
CA ASP A 21 7.54 -1.58 -2.99
C ASP A 21 6.29 -1.76 -3.87
N VAL A 22 5.15 -1.43 -3.31
CA VAL A 22 3.83 -1.50 -3.93
C VAL A 22 3.12 -0.16 -3.79
N LEU A 23 2.14 0.09 -4.67
CA LEU A 23 1.16 1.13 -4.41
C LEU A 23 0.08 0.57 -3.49
N CYS A 24 -0.13 1.21 -2.36
CA CYS A 24 -1.19 0.91 -1.40
C CYS A 24 -2.33 1.90 -1.58
N PHE A 25 -3.56 1.39 -1.59
CA PHE A 25 -4.77 2.20 -1.52
C PHE A 25 -5.30 2.23 -0.08
N LEU A 26 -5.26 3.42 0.50
CA LEU A 26 -5.74 3.71 1.84
C LEU A 26 -7.17 4.23 1.71
N ASN A 27 -8.14 3.44 2.15
CA ASN A 27 -9.55 3.78 2.05
C ASN A 27 -10.06 4.41 3.36
N GLY A 28 -9.26 5.32 3.93
CA GLY A 28 -9.47 6.02 5.21
C GLY A 28 -10.64 5.47 6.05
N HIS A 29 -10.33 4.67 7.07
CA HIS A 29 -11.38 4.15 7.94
C HIS A 29 -12.24 5.30 8.47
N CYS A 30 -13.57 5.17 8.42
CA CYS A 30 -14.55 6.21 8.80
C CYS A 30 -14.47 6.70 10.26
N GLY A 31 -13.64 6.05 11.08
CA GLY A 31 -13.25 6.52 12.42
C GLY A 31 -12.18 7.61 12.44
N LEU A 32 -11.51 7.87 11.32
CA LEU A 32 -10.56 8.95 11.13
C LEU A 32 -11.33 10.22 10.78
N THR A 33 -11.75 10.96 11.81
CA THR A 33 -12.25 12.32 11.63
C THR A 33 -11.24 13.13 10.79
N ASP A 34 -11.68 14.12 10.01
CA ASP A 34 -10.83 14.96 9.14
C ASP A 34 -9.55 15.49 9.82
N PHE A 35 -9.55 15.58 11.15
CA PHE A 35 -8.39 15.92 11.96
C PHE A 35 -7.25 14.89 11.88
N GLN A 36 -7.55 13.59 11.97
CA GLN A 36 -6.54 12.51 11.91
C GLN A 36 -6.03 12.25 10.48
N ALA A 37 -6.80 12.65 9.46
CA ALA A 37 -6.36 12.60 8.06
C ALA A 37 -5.16 13.54 7.79
N ARG A 38 -4.96 14.59 8.61
CA ARG A 38 -3.80 15.50 8.52
C ARG A 38 -2.52 14.94 9.13
N ASP A 39 -2.62 13.97 10.04
CA ASP A 39 -1.46 13.34 10.71
C ASP A 39 -0.91 12.12 9.97
N GLY A 40 -1.36 11.90 8.72
CA GLY A 40 -0.81 10.86 7.84
C GLY A 40 -1.68 9.61 7.68
N GLY A 41 -2.77 9.48 8.44
CA GLY A 41 -3.85 8.50 8.21
C GLY A 41 -4.73 8.91 7.03
N GLY A 42 -4.12 9.08 5.87
CA GLY A 42 -4.75 9.72 4.72
C GLY A 42 -5.45 8.73 3.80
N TRP A 43 -6.60 9.15 3.26
CA TRP A 43 -7.20 8.57 2.06
C TRP A 43 -6.24 8.66 0.86
N GLY A 44 -6.32 7.70 -0.07
CA GLY A 44 -5.66 7.78 -1.38
C GLY A 44 -4.58 6.73 -1.63
N ILE A 45 -3.67 7.01 -2.56
CA ILE A 45 -2.62 6.07 -2.99
C ILE A 45 -1.29 6.49 -2.38
N ARG A 46 -0.56 5.54 -1.78
CA ARG A 46 0.79 5.75 -1.24
C ARG A 46 1.73 4.64 -1.65
N LEU A 47 3.02 4.95 -1.71
CA LEU A 47 4.05 3.92 -1.76
C LEU A 47 4.17 3.24 -0.39
N GLY A 48 4.28 1.92 -0.39
CA GLY A 48 4.52 1.15 0.82
C GLY A 48 4.99 -0.26 0.50
N PHE A 49 5.19 -1.06 1.54
CA PHE A 49 5.50 -2.48 1.41
C PHE A 49 4.81 -3.27 2.52
N TYR A 50 4.69 -4.58 2.35
CA TYR A 50 4.18 -5.47 3.39
C TYR A 50 5.33 -6.00 4.25
N ASP A 51 5.32 -5.66 5.53
CA ASP A 51 6.26 -6.19 6.52
C ASP A 51 5.71 -7.52 7.05
N ALA A 52 6.10 -8.62 6.40
CA ALA A 52 5.67 -9.97 6.77
C ALA A 52 6.08 -10.34 8.22
N GLY A 53 7.20 -9.80 8.72
CA GLY A 53 7.65 -10.02 10.10
C GLY A 53 6.75 -9.35 11.14
N LYS A 54 5.98 -8.34 10.74
CA LYS A 54 4.95 -7.67 11.56
C LYS A 54 3.52 -8.01 11.16
N GLY A 55 3.32 -8.65 10.02
CA GLY A 55 2.01 -8.93 9.46
C GLY A 55 1.23 -7.68 9.07
N GLN A 56 1.93 -6.61 8.65
CA GLN A 56 1.32 -5.29 8.46
C GLN A 56 1.94 -4.51 7.29
N PHE A 57 1.15 -3.63 6.67
CA PHE A 57 1.66 -2.68 5.69
C PHE A 57 2.43 -1.54 6.37
N ARG A 58 3.47 -1.06 5.68
CA ARG A 58 4.17 0.17 6.04
C ARG A 58 4.13 1.16 4.89
N CYS A 59 3.57 2.33 5.14
CA CYS A 59 3.47 3.43 4.18
C CYS A 59 4.16 4.66 4.78
N GLY A 60 5.08 5.29 4.05
CA GLY A 60 5.80 6.48 4.54
C GLY A 60 6.56 6.26 5.86
N GLY A 61 7.06 5.04 6.10
CA GLY A 61 7.82 4.68 7.30
C GLY A 61 6.97 4.35 8.54
N GLN A 62 5.65 4.46 8.46
CA GLN A 62 4.73 4.14 9.55
C GLN A 62 3.94 2.87 9.23
N ILE A 63 3.54 2.14 10.27
CA ILE A 63 2.60 1.01 10.14
C ILE A 63 1.22 1.57 9.79
N THR A 64 0.54 0.94 8.85
CA THR A 64 -0.76 1.38 8.33
C THR A 64 -1.73 0.19 8.31
N TRP A 65 -2.85 0.33 9.00
CA TRP A 65 -3.93 -0.67 9.09
C TRP A 65 -5.08 -0.35 8.13
N GLU A 66 -5.00 0.78 7.44
CA GLU A 66 -6.02 1.33 6.57
C GLU A 66 -5.84 0.94 5.10
N VAL A 67 -4.82 0.13 4.79
CA VAL A 67 -4.60 -0.42 3.44
C VAL A 67 -5.66 -1.47 3.17
N THR A 68 -6.47 -1.23 2.15
CA THR A 68 -7.51 -2.18 1.72
C THR A 68 -7.12 -2.91 0.44
N HIS A 69 -6.33 -2.24 -0.41
CA HIS A 69 -5.87 -2.80 -1.66
C HIS A 69 -4.43 -2.41 -1.92
N TRP A 70 -3.75 -3.21 -2.72
CA TRP A 70 -2.40 -2.91 -3.20
C TRP A 70 -2.25 -3.29 -4.67
N MET A 71 -1.22 -2.77 -5.32
CA MET A 71 -0.82 -3.17 -6.67
C MET A 71 0.70 -3.07 -6.80
N THR A 72 1.29 -3.91 -7.67
CA THR A 72 2.70 -3.77 -8.05
C THR A 72 2.93 -2.42 -8.70
N LEU A 73 4.16 -1.90 -8.58
CA LEU A 73 4.53 -0.68 -9.28
C LEU A 73 4.34 -0.85 -10.79
N PRO A 74 3.81 0.17 -11.49
CA PRO A 74 3.82 0.16 -12.95
C PRO A 74 5.27 0.12 -13.45
N ALA A 75 5.49 -0.49 -14.62
CA ALA A 75 6.78 -0.43 -15.28
C ALA A 75 7.19 1.05 -15.48
N PRO A 76 8.48 1.39 -15.33
CA PRO A 76 8.96 2.72 -15.64
C PRO A 76 8.65 3.05 -17.11
N PRO A 77 8.49 4.34 -17.46
CA PRO A 77 8.34 4.74 -18.84
C PRO A 77 9.57 4.33 -19.65
N ASP A 78 9.36 4.00 -20.93
CA ASP A 78 10.47 3.70 -21.84
C ASP A 78 11.42 4.90 -21.89
N SER A 79 12.72 4.63 -21.84
CA SER A 79 13.73 5.68 -21.96
C SER A 79 13.71 6.21 -23.39
N THR A 80 13.25 7.45 -23.58
CA THR A 80 13.44 8.15 -24.86
C THR A 80 14.93 8.51 -24.97
N SER A 81 15.70 7.69 -25.67
CA SER A 81 17.02 8.08 -26.17
C SER A 81 16.90 8.99 -27.39
#